data_AF-A0A2E4E1M0-F1
#
_entry.id   AF-A0A2E4E1M0-F1
#
_cell.length_a   1.000
_cell.length_b   1.000
_cell.length_c   1.000
_cell.angle_alpha   90.00
_cell.angle_beta   90.00
_cell.angle_gamma   90.00
#
_symmetry.space_group_name_H-M   'P 1'
#
loop_
_entity.id
_entity.type
_entity.pdbx_description
1 polymer ?
#
loop_
_entity_poly.entity_id
_entity_poly.type
_entity_poly.pdbx_seq_one_letter_code
_entity_poly.pdbx_strand_id
1 'polypeptide(L)'
;MEKISKIYKKIISGKIISTKESFEIFDAMLDNRLSIQEISAVLTVLSFRGENHQEIIGVSKVLVQRSKKINLGKQLIDTCGTGGDNKNSFNISTATA
;
A
#
# COMPACT_ATOMS: atom_id res chain seq x y z
N MET A 1 -0.07 -9.11 -19.66
CA MET A 1 1.29 -8.91 -19.10
C MET A 1 1.92 -7.57 -19.49
N GLU A 2 1.79 -7.09 -20.74
CA GLU A 2 2.40 -5.82 -21.20
C GLU A 2 2.05 -4.59 -20.35
N LYS A 3 0.83 -4.51 -19.82
CA LYS A 3 0.39 -3.36 -19.02
C LYS A 3 1.14 -3.22 -17.69
N ILE A 4 1.36 -4.32 -16.96
CA ILE A 4 2.04 -4.31 -15.66
C ILE A 4 3.52 -3.97 -15.83
N SER A 5 4.19 -4.55 -16.83
CA SER A 5 5.58 -4.21 -17.16
C SER A 5 5.76 -2.71 -17.43
N LYS A 6 4.79 -2.08 -18.11
CA LYS A 6 4.81 -0.62 -18.35
C LYS A 6 4.67 0.19 -17.07
N ILE A 7 3.79 -0.22 -16.14
CA ILE A 7 3.63 0.44 -14.84
C ILE A 7 4.90 0.27 -14.00
N TYR A 8 5.44 -0.94 -13.92
CA TYR A 8 6.71 -1.23 -13.26
C TYR A 8 7.82 -0.30 -13.78
N LYS A 9 8.04 -0.23 -15.09
CA LYS A 9 9.05 0.65 -15.70
C LYS A 9 8.86 2.13 -15.35
N LYS A 10 7.61 2.61 -15.26
CA LYS A 10 7.34 3.98 -14.80
C LYS A 10 7.84 4.20 -13.37
N ILE A 11 7.49 3.29 -12.46
CA ILE A 11 7.92 3.38 -11.05
C ILE A 11 9.45 3.38 -10.98
N ILE A 12 10.12 2.40 -11.61
CA ILE A 12 11.58 2.29 -11.54
C ILE A 12 12.28 3.52 -12.15
N SER A 13 11.65 4.20 -13.12
CA SER A 13 12.13 5.48 -13.66
C SER A 13 11.88 6.70 -12.75
N GLY A 14 11.40 6.48 -11.52
CA GLY A 14 11.10 7.53 -10.55
C GLY A 14 9.82 8.32 -10.85
N LYS A 15 8.96 7.85 -11.76
CA LYS A 15 7.71 8.55 -12.10
C LYS A 15 6.60 8.20 -11.12
N ILE A 16 5.80 9.21 -10.79
CA ILE A 16 4.55 9.04 -10.06
C ILE A 16 3.55 8.33 -10.97
N ILE A 17 2.85 7.34 -10.43
CA ILE A 17 1.79 6.62 -11.13
C ILE A 17 0.41 7.03 -10.60
N SER A 18 -0.59 6.89 -11.46
CA SER A 18 -1.97 7.20 -11.08
C SER A 18 -2.52 6.18 -10.07
N THR A 19 -3.60 6.54 -9.36
CA THR A 19 -4.34 5.63 -8.47
C THR A 19 -4.72 4.31 -9.15
N LYS A 20 -5.11 4.36 -10.42
CA LYS A 20 -5.47 3.16 -11.19
C LYS A 20 -4.26 2.26 -11.43
N GLU A 21 -3.13 2.84 -11.81
CA GLU A 21 -1.90 2.08 -12.04
C GLU A 21 -1.33 1.49 -10.75
N SER A 22 -1.40 2.25 -9.65
CA SER A 22 -1.02 1.77 -8.31
C SER A 22 -1.90 0.60 -7.88
N PHE A 23 -3.22 0.71 -8.04
CA PHE A 23 -4.12 -0.41 -7.78
C PHE A 23 -3.72 -1.65 -8.60
N GLU A 24 -3.50 -1.50 -9.90
CA GLU A 24 -3.20 -2.63 -10.80
C GLU A 24 -1.89 -3.34 -10.49
N ILE A 25 -0.83 -2.59 -10.15
CA ILE A 25 0.46 -3.22 -9.84
C ILE A 25 0.46 -3.90 -8.47
N PHE A 26 -0.16 -3.29 -7.45
CA PHE A 26 -0.26 -3.93 -6.13
C PHE A 26 -1.22 -5.12 -6.13
N ASP A 27 -2.28 -5.09 -6.94
CA ASP A 27 -3.13 -6.26 -7.18
C ASP A 27 -2.33 -7.42 -7.81
N ALA A 28 -1.46 -7.10 -8.77
CA ALA A 28 -0.55 -8.08 -9.36
C ALA A 28 0.48 -8.61 -8.34
N MET A 29 0.97 -7.78 -7.43
CA MET A 29 1.85 -8.24 -6.33
C MET A 29 1.13 -9.24 -5.42
N LEU A 30 -0.10 -8.95 -5.01
CA LEU A 30 -0.89 -9.82 -4.13
C LEU A 30 -1.28 -11.15 -4.79
N ASP A 31 -1.37 -11.19 -6.12
CA ASP A 31 -1.58 -12.42 -6.90
C ASP A 31 -0.29 -13.18 -7.23
N ASN A 32 0.86 -12.80 -6.66
CA ASN A 32 2.18 -13.37 -6.97
C ASN A 32 2.56 -13.27 -8.48
N ARG A 33 2.06 -12.24 -9.18
CA ARG A 33 2.37 -12.00 -10.60
C ARG A 33 3.62 -11.15 -10.83
N LEU A 34 4.28 -10.72 -9.76
CA LEU A 34 5.59 -10.08 -9.78
C LEU A 34 6.59 -10.96 -9.03
N SER A 35 7.83 -11.01 -9.53
CA SER A 35 8.95 -11.63 -8.83
C SER A 35 9.30 -10.84 -7.56
N ILE A 36 9.99 -11.50 -6.62
CA ILE A 36 10.46 -10.83 -5.40
C ILE A 36 11.44 -9.68 -5.70
N GLN A 37 12.21 -9.79 -6.77
CA GLN A 37 13.11 -8.73 -7.24
C GLN A 37 12.33 -7.51 -7.74
N GLU A 38 11.25 -7.73 -8.51
CA GLU A 38 10.39 -6.64 -8.98
C GLU A 38 9.63 -5.98 -7.83
N ILE A 39 9.14 -6.76 -6.86
CA ILE A 39 8.49 -6.22 -5.66
C ILE A 39 9.47 -5.37 -4.86
N SER A 40 10.67 -5.89 -4.60
CA SER A 40 11.73 -5.16 -3.88
C SER A 40 12.10 -3.86 -4.58
N ALA A 41 12.25 -3.89 -5.91
CA ALA A 41 12.58 -2.70 -6.69
C ALA A 41 11.47 -1.63 -6.60
N VAL A 42 10.20 -2.03 -6.71
CA VAL A 42 9.08 -1.08 -6.56
C VAL A 42 9.06 -0.47 -5.16
N LEU A 43 9.12 -1.29 -4.11
CA LEU A 43 9.04 -0.80 -2.73
C LEU A 43 10.24 0.10 -2.37
N THR A 44 11.44 -0.25 -2.85
CA THR A 44 12.65 0.56 -2.65
C THR A 44 12.51 1.93 -3.30
N VAL A 45 12.03 1.98 -4.55
CA VAL A 45 11.87 3.26 -5.26
C VAL A 45 10.78 4.11 -4.61
N LEU A 46 9.66 3.52 -4.19
CA LEU A 46 8.62 4.24 -3.46
C LEU A 46 9.15 4.83 -2.15
N SER A 47 9.89 4.04 -1.36
CA SER A 47 10.47 4.49 -0.09
C SER A 47 11.51 5.60 -0.28
N PHE A 48 12.37 5.50 -1.29
CA PHE A 48 13.43 6.49 -1.52
C PHE A 48 12.91 7.77 -2.18
N ARG A 49 12.00 7.66 -3.13
CA ARG A 49 11.38 8.80 -3.83
C ARG A 49 10.36 9.54 -2.94
N GLY A 50 9.75 8.82 -2.00
CA GLY A 50 8.56 9.23 -1.28
C GLY A 50 7.28 8.89 -2.05
N GLU A 51 6.30 8.32 -1.36
CA GLU A 51 5.02 7.94 -1.93
C GLU A 51 4.16 9.17 -2.25
N ASN A 52 3.46 9.15 -3.39
CA ASN A 52 2.45 10.15 -3.70
C ASN A 52 1.07 9.73 -3.16
N HIS A 53 0.23 10.71 -2.78
CA HIS A 53 -1.13 10.45 -2.31
C HIS A 53 -1.96 9.57 -3.27
N GLN A 54 -1.81 9.74 -4.59
CA GLN A 54 -2.53 8.93 -5.58
C GLN A 54 -2.14 7.45 -5.49
N GLU A 55 -0.88 7.17 -5.19
CA GLU A 55 -0.32 5.84 -5.05
C GLU A 55 -0.82 5.19 -3.75
N ILE A 56 -0.80 5.93 -2.63
CA ILE A 56 -1.35 5.47 -1.34
C ILE A 56 -2.84 5.10 -1.48
N ILE A 57 -3.64 5.92 -2.19
CA ILE A 57 -5.05 5.62 -2.44
C ILE A 57 -5.21 4.33 -3.26
N GLY A 58 -4.35 4.10 -4.25
CA GLY A 58 -4.39 2.89 -5.08
C GLY A 58 -4.13 1.63 -4.26
N VAL A 59 -3.08 1.66 -3.43
CA VAL A 59 -2.73 0.57 -2.50
C VAL A 59 -3.86 0.32 -1.49
N SER A 60 -4.36 1.38 -0.87
CA SER A 60 -5.45 1.28 0.11
C SER A 60 -6.69 0.61 -0.48
N LYS A 61 -7.08 1.01 -1.71
CA LYS A 61 -8.23 0.42 -2.41
C LYS A 61 -8.05 -1.07 -2.68
N VAL A 62 -6.87 -1.52 -3.13
CA VAL A 62 -6.65 -2.95 -3.40
C VAL A 62 -6.63 -3.77 -2.10
N LEU A 63 -5.99 -3.26 -1.05
CA LEU A 63 -5.97 -3.94 0.26
C LEU A 63 -7.38 -4.06 0.85
N VAL A 64 -8.18 -2.99 0.78
CA VAL A 64 -9.59 -3.01 1.18
C VAL A 64 -10.38 -3.96 0.31
N GLN A 65 -10.20 -3.98 -1.01
CA GLN A 65 -10.94 -4.90 -1.88
C GLN A 65 -10.62 -6.38 -1.61
N ARG A 66 -9.35 -6.69 -1.28
CA ARG A 66 -8.87 -8.05 -1.02
C ARG A 66 -9.09 -8.51 0.43
N SER A 67 -9.46 -7.60 1.34
CA SER A 67 -9.68 -7.94 2.75
C SER A 67 -10.98 -8.73 2.95
N LYS A 68 -10.95 -9.68 3.88
CA LYS A 68 -12.18 -10.33 4.36
C LYS A 68 -13.06 -9.28 5.03
N LYS A 69 -14.35 -9.23 4.65
CA LYS A 69 -15.32 -8.29 5.22
C LYS A 69 -16.05 -8.92 6.39
N ILE A 70 -16.23 -8.13 7.44
CA ILE A 70 -17.04 -8.48 8.61
C ILE A 70 -18.04 -7.35 8.85
N ASN A 71 -19.27 -7.71 9.23
CA ASN A 71 -20.29 -6.75 9.60
C ASN A 71 -20.24 -6.54 11.12
N LEU A 72 -19.90 -5.32 11.53
CA LEU A 72 -19.72 -4.94 12.93
C LEU A 72 -20.80 -3.97 13.44
N GLY A 73 -21.81 -3.65 12.61
CA GLY A 73 -22.85 -2.68 12.95
C GLY A 73 -22.49 -1.23 12.60
N LYS A 74 -23.06 -0.27 13.32
CA LYS A 74 -22.89 1.19 13.11
C LYS A 74 -22.18 1.82 14.31
N GLN A 75 -21.71 3.06 14.14
CA GLN A 75 -21.03 3.85 15.19
C GLN A 75 -19.73 3.18 15.69
N LEU A 76 -18.87 2.82 14.73
CA LEU A 76 -17.58 2.20 15.01
C LEU A 76 -16.45 3.24 14.87
N ILE A 77 -15.41 3.09 15.66
CA ILE A 77 -14.18 3.88 15.60
C ILE A 77 -12.98 2.95 15.54
N ASP A 78 -11.92 3.39 14.86
CA ASP A 78 -10.62 2.74 14.86
C ASP A 78 -9.58 3.75 15.34
N THR A 79 -8.70 3.30 16.23
CA THR A 79 -7.63 4.10 16.86
C THR A 79 -6.25 3.66 16.39
N CYS A 80 -6.16 2.93 15.27
CA CYS A 80 -4.89 2.46 14.73
C CYS A 80 -3.94 3.61 14.35
N GLY A 81 -2.64 3.32 14.44
CA GLY A 81 -1.57 4.23 14.03
C GLY A 81 -0.49 3.45 13.28
N THR A 82 0.24 4.14 12.41
CA THR A 82 1.34 3.53 11.63
C THR A 82 2.52 3.12 12.51
N GLY A 83 2.66 3.76 13.69
CA GLY A 83 3.88 3.67 14.50
C GLY A 83 5.09 4.30 13.80
N GLY A 84 6.29 3.95 14.27
CA GLY A 84 7.55 4.35 13.64
C GLY A 84 8.14 5.68 14.13
N ASP A 85 7.62 6.26 15.21
CA ASP A 85 8.16 7.49 15.81
C ASP A 85 9.38 7.26 16.73
N ASN A 86 9.75 5.99 16.96
CA ASN A 86 10.86 5.54 17.80
C ASN A 86 10.85 6.10 19.24
N LYS A 87 9.68 6.48 19.77
CA LYS A 87 9.56 7.06 21.12
C LYS A 87 9.50 6.04 22.25
N ASN A 88 9.43 4.74 21.94
CA ASN A 88 9.23 3.66 22.92
C ASN A 88 8.08 3.95 23.89
N SER A 89 7.02 4.59 23.40
CA SER A 89 5.79 4.78 24.17
C SER A 89 5.15 3.43 24.46
N PHE A 90 4.38 3.35 25.55
CA PHE A 90 3.48 2.21 25.75
C PHE A 90 2.45 2.13 24.61
N ASN A 91 1.73 1.00 24.51
CA ASN A 91 0.70 0.78 23.48
C ASN A 91 -0.55 1.66 23.73
N ILE A 92 -0.43 2.96 23.47
CA ILE A 92 -1.46 3.98 23.76
C ILE A 92 -2.78 3.68 23.04
N SER A 93 -2.73 3.31 21.76
CA SER A 93 -3.94 2.98 20.99
C SER A 93 -4.70 1.81 21.59
N THR A 94 -3.97 0.77 22.04
CA THR A 94 -4.54 -0.38 22.76
C THR A 94 -5.12 0.00 24.12
N ALA A 95 -4.49 0.90 24.86
CA ALA A 95 -5.04 1.37 26.14
C ALA A 95 -6.29 2.25 25.97
N THR A 96 -6.46 2.86 24.79
CA THR A 96 -7.58 3.75 24.46
C THR A 96 -8.79 3.00 23.90
N ALA A 97 -8.56 1.93 23.13
CA ALA A 97 -9.60 1.12 22.48
C ALA A 97 -10.35 0.22 23.48
#